data_AF-A0AAJ4MPD7-F1
#
_entry.id   AF-A0AAJ4MPD7-F1
#
_cell.length_a   1.000
_cell.length_b   1.000
_cell.length_c   1.000
_cell.angle_alpha   90.00
_cell.angle_beta   90.00
_cell.angle_gamma   90.00
#
_symmetry.space_group_name_H-M   'P 1'
#
loop_
_entity.id
_entity.type
_entity.pdbx_description
1 polymer ?
#
loop_
_entity_poly.entity_id
_entity_poly.type
_entity_poly.pdbx_seq_one_letter_code
_entity_poly.pdbx_strand_id
1 'polypeptide(L)'
;MQTSVLQDFLTLRLLNIGAEDSRLEKLFDAANELAQQYARNPKAAVASLLAAWDPVAAPHQSLLDIGELLQKHWPTFRAAFQDEPLTLYRAIILEAVMGAMEQQGTLAVAVDLIGTNVLPHLNVGLEEKILSKILDQAGKIKSERVARLWPTNSPSAPSPALKAPTIPVLKATEPTAWYKEVAASAGPNQRDGNSLPNPNPHWSNQQQNWSYDFADRMAPILADVHDKAANAALKASAQAFKALGESVVAKLNEFVRSEQARSNQLNISNNLLWWRQALYSKTAATPYRQLKLPLVALHTAFDVADLLPEVYPPAVESLVTEAVLAVAGSKNEEHISTKDLLEALMKFPEVLGNEWLQEQRMDSGTRSLFIQALANSSLSGRAELSQMSVAPEMSMTLAEWSIWLLREVKVLDALARPDEITETTEEA
;
A
#
# COMPACT_ATOMS: atom_id res chain seq x y z
N MET A 1 -21.66 -0.35 -7.73
CA MET A 1 -20.61 -0.69 -8.70
C MET A 1 -20.05 0.61 -9.23
N GLN A 2 -18.77 0.90 -9.00
CA GLN A 2 -18.14 2.04 -9.65
C GLN A 2 -17.94 1.70 -11.13
N THR A 3 -18.39 2.57 -12.03
CA THR A 3 -18.11 2.52 -13.47
C THR A 3 -16.60 2.50 -13.70
N SER A 4 -16.07 1.86 -14.74
CA SER A 4 -14.63 1.90 -15.05
C SER A 4 -14.20 3.24 -15.66
N VAL A 5 -12.90 3.53 -15.73
CA VAL A 5 -12.38 4.75 -16.39
C VAL A 5 -12.71 4.75 -17.89
N LEU A 6 -12.47 3.64 -18.59
CA LEU A 6 -12.79 3.46 -20.00
C LEU A 6 -14.28 3.70 -20.30
N GLN A 7 -15.16 3.20 -19.44
CA GLN A 7 -16.61 3.42 -19.57
C GLN A 7 -16.98 4.90 -19.36
N ASP A 8 -16.31 5.61 -18.46
CA ASP A 8 -16.52 7.04 -18.25
C ASP A 8 -16.12 7.85 -19.50
N PHE A 9 -15.00 7.50 -20.16
CA PHE A 9 -14.59 8.10 -21.45
C PHE A 9 -15.64 7.92 -22.55
N LEU A 10 -16.22 6.71 -22.68
CA LEU A 10 -17.28 6.43 -23.64
C LEU A 10 -18.58 7.18 -23.30
N THR A 11 -18.96 7.19 -22.02
CA THR A 11 -20.18 7.86 -21.54
C THR A 11 -20.12 9.37 -21.79
N LEU A 12 -18.96 9.98 -21.57
CA LEU A 12 -18.71 11.39 -21.85
C LEU A 12 -18.46 11.68 -23.35
N ARG A 13 -18.53 10.66 -24.21
CA ARG A 13 -18.30 10.74 -25.67
C ARG A 13 -16.93 11.32 -26.03
N LEU A 14 -15.95 11.13 -25.16
CA LEU A 14 -14.55 11.51 -25.38
C LEU A 14 -13.85 10.51 -26.28
N LEU A 15 -14.38 9.28 -26.35
CA LEU A 15 -13.88 8.19 -27.14
C LEU A 15 -15.01 7.61 -27.99
N ASN A 16 -14.71 7.26 -29.24
CA ASN A 16 -15.61 6.48 -30.10
C ASN A 16 -14.87 5.23 -30.59
N ILE A 17 -15.35 4.06 -30.16
CA ILE A 17 -14.78 2.77 -30.54
C ILE A 17 -15.69 1.98 -31.49
N GLY A 18 -16.79 2.58 -31.95
CA GLY A 18 -17.85 1.90 -32.71
C GLY A 18 -18.86 1.18 -31.80
N ALA A 19 -19.75 0.41 -32.42
CA ALA A 19 -20.92 -0.21 -31.76
C ALA A 19 -20.71 -1.67 -31.33
N GLU A 20 -19.51 -2.22 -31.49
CA GLU A 20 -19.20 -3.60 -31.13
C GLU A 20 -18.65 -3.67 -29.70
N ASP A 21 -19.42 -4.24 -28.78
CA ASP A 21 -19.04 -4.35 -27.35
C ASP A 21 -17.71 -5.09 -27.13
N SER A 22 -17.38 -6.07 -27.99
CA SER A 22 -16.12 -6.82 -27.95
C SER A 22 -14.87 -5.95 -28.12
N ARG A 23 -15.01 -4.71 -28.61
CA ARG A 23 -13.90 -3.76 -28.68
C ARG A 23 -13.56 -3.22 -27.30
N LEU A 24 -14.55 -2.97 -26.45
CA LEU A 24 -14.33 -2.53 -25.07
C LEU A 24 -13.61 -3.61 -24.26
N GLU A 25 -13.98 -4.88 -24.44
CA GLU A 25 -13.28 -6.03 -23.83
C GLU A 25 -11.78 -6.03 -24.18
N LYS A 26 -11.43 -5.82 -25.46
CA LYS A 26 -10.02 -5.73 -25.88
C LYS A 26 -9.27 -4.56 -25.26
N LEU A 27 -9.95 -3.44 -24.99
CA LEU A 27 -9.35 -2.31 -24.27
C LEU A 27 -9.08 -2.66 -22.81
N PHE A 28 -10.01 -3.38 -22.17
CA PHE A 28 -9.80 -3.89 -20.82
C PHE A 28 -8.65 -4.89 -20.77
N ASP A 29 -8.54 -5.81 -21.73
CA ASP A 29 -7.43 -6.76 -21.79
C ASP A 29 -6.08 -6.05 -21.92
N ALA A 30 -5.99 -5.05 -22.81
CA ALA A 30 -4.79 -4.22 -22.94
C ALA A 30 -4.48 -3.42 -21.66
N ALA A 31 -5.49 -2.81 -21.03
CA ALA A 31 -5.33 -2.07 -19.79
C ALA A 31 -4.92 -2.99 -18.62
N ASN A 32 -5.43 -4.22 -18.57
CA ASN A 32 -5.08 -5.22 -17.56
C ASN A 32 -3.64 -5.70 -17.72
N GLU A 33 -3.20 -6.00 -18.96
CA GLU A 33 -1.79 -6.34 -19.22
C GLU A 33 -0.88 -5.18 -18.79
N LEU A 34 -1.26 -3.94 -19.12
CA LEU A 34 -0.50 -2.76 -18.73
C LEU A 34 -0.51 -2.53 -17.20
N ALA A 35 -1.64 -2.77 -16.53
CA ALA A 35 -1.77 -2.65 -15.09
C ALA A 35 -0.83 -3.62 -14.37
N GLN A 36 -0.71 -4.87 -14.85
CA GLN A 36 0.23 -5.84 -14.32
C GLN A 36 1.69 -5.39 -14.52
N GLN A 37 2.01 -4.81 -15.69
CA GLN A 37 3.34 -4.27 -15.95
C GLN A 37 3.67 -3.11 -14.99
N TYR A 38 2.74 -2.18 -14.80
CA TYR A 38 2.90 -1.06 -13.87
C TYR A 38 2.91 -1.49 -12.40
N ALA A 39 2.17 -2.53 -12.01
CA ALA A 39 2.27 -3.06 -10.66
C ALA A 39 3.68 -3.60 -10.40
N ARG A 40 4.22 -4.43 -11.32
CA ARG A 40 5.56 -5.03 -11.23
C ARG A 40 6.69 -4.00 -11.31
N ASN A 41 6.52 -2.93 -12.10
CA ASN A 41 7.49 -1.86 -12.25
C ASN A 41 6.78 -0.49 -12.23
N PRO A 42 6.43 0.05 -11.05
CA PRO A 42 5.62 1.26 -10.97
C PRO A 42 6.34 2.52 -11.46
N LYS A 43 7.69 2.52 -11.48
CA LYS A 43 8.47 3.62 -12.05
C LYS A 43 8.16 3.82 -13.54
N ALA A 44 7.87 2.75 -14.28
CA ALA A 44 7.54 2.83 -15.71
C ALA A 44 6.21 3.57 -15.98
N ALA A 45 5.32 3.66 -14.99
CA ALA A 45 4.02 4.31 -15.15
C ALA A 45 4.12 5.84 -15.22
N VAL A 46 5.16 6.46 -14.65
CA VAL A 46 5.25 7.91 -14.44
C VAL A 46 5.18 8.68 -15.76
N ALA A 47 6.03 8.36 -16.73
CA ALA A 47 6.09 9.07 -18.01
C ALA A 47 4.78 8.92 -18.82
N SER A 48 4.16 7.74 -18.76
CA SER A 48 2.86 7.48 -19.40
C SER A 48 1.74 8.24 -18.71
N LEU A 49 1.73 8.26 -17.37
CA LEU A 49 0.74 8.98 -16.56
C LEU A 49 0.81 10.49 -16.79
N LEU A 50 2.03 11.05 -16.79
CA LEU A 50 2.27 12.46 -17.09
C LEU A 50 1.76 12.87 -18.48
N ALA A 51 1.92 11.99 -19.49
CA ALA A 51 1.35 12.22 -20.81
C ALA A 51 -0.17 12.01 -20.82
N ALA A 52 -0.69 11.07 -20.02
CA ALA A 52 -2.11 10.75 -19.97
C ALA A 52 -2.95 11.78 -19.23
N TRP A 53 -2.39 12.56 -18.30
CA TRP A 53 -3.14 13.62 -17.62
C TRP A 53 -3.47 14.83 -18.48
N ASP A 54 -2.70 15.10 -19.53
CA ASP A 54 -2.87 16.26 -20.40
C ASP A 54 -3.74 15.90 -21.64
N PRO A 55 -4.98 16.41 -21.75
CA PRO A 55 -5.85 16.11 -22.89
C PRO A 55 -5.37 16.66 -24.22
N VAL A 56 -4.47 17.64 -24.19
CA VAL A 56 -3.90 18.27 -25.39
C VAL A 56 -2.45 17.84 -25.61
N ALA A 57 -2.00 16.77 -24.94
CA ALA A 57 -0.67 16.22 -25.12
C ALA A 57 -0.43 15.86 -26.59
N ALA A 58 0.70 16.34 -27.12
CA ALA A 58 1.19 15.94 -28.43
C ALA A 58 1.59 14.45 -28.44
N PRO A 59 1.71 13.81 -29.62
CA PRO A 59 2.26 12.46 -29.74
C PRO A 59 3.61 12.36 -29.03
N HIS A 60 3.73 11.34 -28.19
CA HIS A 60 4.86 11.17 -27.30
C HIS A 60 5.15 9.68 -27.16
N GLN A 61 6.42 9.28 -27.02
CA GLN A 61 6.81 7.87 -27.10
C GLN A 61 6.01 6.99 -26.12
N SER A 62 5.86 7.44 -24.87
CA SER A 62 5.06 6.73 -23.85
C SER A 62 3.57 6.55 -24.20
N LEU A 63 2.99 7.39 -25.06
CA LEU A 63 1.64 7.20 -25.61
C LEU A 63 1.67 6.26 -26.81
N LEU A 64 2.66 6.39 -27.70
CA LEU A 64 2.77 5.59 -28.91
C LEU A 64 3.05 4.11 -28.62
N ASP A 65 3.79 3.82 -27.55
CA ASP A 65 4.06 2.46 -27.08
C ASP A 65 2.76 1.71 -26.71
N ILE A 66 1.70 2.44 -26.31
CA ILE A 66 0.38 1.86 -26.04
C ILE A 66 -0.27 1.34 -27.32
N GLY A 67 0.02 1.94 -28.47
CA GLY A 67 -0.43 1.45 -29.77
C GLY A 67 0.12 0.06 -30.09
N GLU A 68 1.38 -0.21 -29.73
CA GLU A 68 1.99 -1.53 -29.90
C GLU A 68 1.37 -2.57 -28.97
N LEU A 69 1.13 -2.20 -27.71
CA LEU A 69 0.46 -3.05 -26.74
C LEU A 69 -0.98 -3.38 -27.19
N LEU A 70 -1.74 -2.36 -27.57
CA LEU A 70 -3.12 -2.52 -28.02
C LEU A 70 -3.21 -3.38 -29.28
N GLN A 71 -2.22 -3.34 -30.17
CA GLN A 71 -2.20 -4.16 -31.37
C GLN A 71 -2.21 -5.67 -31.09
N LYS A 72 -1.68 -6.11 -29.93
CA LYS A 72 -1.72 -7.52 -29.52
C LYS A 72 -3.16 -7.99 -29.24
N HIS A 73 -3.98 -7.13 -28.67
CA HIS A 73 -5.37 -7.42 -28.26
C HIS A 73 -6.39 -7.05 -29.35
N TRP A 74 -6.09 -6.02 -30.14
CA TRP A 74 -6.92 -5.56 -31.25
C TRP A 74 -6.08 -5.32 -32.51
N PRO A 75 -5.73 -6.37 -33.28
CA PRO A 75 -4.83 -6.26 -34.44
C PRO A 75 -5.28 -5.29 -35.53
N THR A 76 -6.58 -5.04 -35.64
CA THR A 76 -7.20 -4.19 -36.66
C THR A 76 -7.51 -2.77 -36.17
N PHE A 77 -7.12 -2.37 -34.94
CA PHE A 77 -7.52 -1.07 -34.39
C PHE A 77 -7.04 0.11 -35.26
N ARG A 78 -5.86 0.02 -35.87
CA ARG A 78 -5.33 1.09 -36.73
C ARG A 78 -6.20 1.35 -37.96
N ALA A 79 -6.97 0.36 -38.43
CA ALA A 79 -7.92 0.56 -39.51
C ALA A 79 -9.24 1.20 -39.06
N ALA A 80 -9.50 1.23 -37.74
CA ALA A 80 -10.71 1.80 -37.15
C ALA A 80 -10.60 3.31 -36.88
N PHE A 81 -9.39 3.87 -36.90
CA PHE A 81 -9.12 5.30 -36.69
C PHE A 81 -8.42 5.89 -37.90
N GLN A 82 -8.74 7.15 -38.24
CA GLN A 82 -8.10 7.85 -39.36
C GLN A 82 -6.70 8.37 -39.00
N ASP A 83 -6.55 8.83 -37.76
CA ASP A 83 -5.32 9.35 -37.18
C ASP A 83 -4.91 8.53 -35.96
N GLU A 84 -3.72 8.80 -35.42
CA GLU A 84 -3.23 8.16 -34.19
C GLU A 84 -4.19 8.47 -33.02
N PRO A 85 -4.83 7.45 -32.41
CA PRO A 85 -5.91 7.66 -31.45
C PRO A 85 -5.37 7.97 -30.05
N LEU A 86 -4.71 9.13 -29.85
CA LEU A 86 -4.06 9.47 -28.58
C LEU A 86 -5.02 9.42 -27.38
N THR A 87 -6.26 9.89 -27.52
CA THR A 87 -7.28 9.81 -26.46
C THR A 87 -7.58 8.37 -26.04
N LEU A 88 -7.52 7.42 -26.98
CA LEU A 88 -7.66 5.99 -26.67
C LEU A 88 -6.50 5.50 -25.80
N TYR A 89 -5.26 5.87 -26.17
CA TYR A 89 -4.07 5.48 -25.42
C TYR A 89 -4.07 6.05 -24.00
N ARG A 90 -4.46 7.33 -23.86
CA ARG A 90 -4.64 7.99 -22.56
C ARG A 90 -5.67 7.25 -21.70
N ALA A 91 -6.82 6.88 -22.28
CA ALA A 91 -7.87 6.16 -21.55
C ALA A 91 -7.38 4.77 -21.07
N ILE A 92 -6.62 4.04 -21.90
CA ILE A 92 -6.01 2.76 -21.53
C ILE A 92 -4.99 2.95 -20.39
N ILE A 93 -4.12 3.96 -20.48
CA ILE A 93 -3.13 4.26 -19.42
C ILE A 93 -3.83 4.58 -18.10
N LEU A 94 -4.86 5.43 -18.13
CA LEU A 94 -5.56 5.86 -16.92
C LEU A 94 -6.33 4.70 -16.26
N GLU A 95 -6.94 3.81 -17.06
CA GLU A 95 -7.54 2.57 -16.56
C GLU A 95 -6.47 1.64 -15.96
N ALA A 96 -5.34 1.46 -16.66
CA ALA A 96 -4.26 0.61 -16.20
C ALA A 96 -3.63 1.10 -14.89
N VAL A 97 -3.44 2.42 -14.75
CA VAL A 97 -2.96 3.04 -13.51
C VAL A 97 -3.97 2.84 -12.39
N MET A 98 -5.28 3.00 -12.66
CA MET A 98 -6.32 2.74 -11.68
C MET A 98 -6.24 1.29 -11.13
N GLY A 99 -6.10 0.30 -12.01
CA GLY A 99 -5.96 -1.10 -11.61
C GLY A 99 -4.63 -1.40 -10.91
N ALA A 100 -3.52 -0.83 -11.37
CA ALA A 100 -2.19 -1.07 -10.81
C ALA A 100 -2.06 -0.53 -9.37
N MET A 101 -2.71 0.60 -9.05
CA MET A 101 -2.71 1.18 -7.70
C MET A 101 -3.29 0.23 -6.64
N GLU A 102 -4.22 -0.67 -7.00
CA GLU A 102 -4.80 -1.63 -6.07
C GLU A 102 -3.79 -2.69 -5.61
N GLN A 103 -2.82 -3.01 -6.46
CA GLN A 103 -1.76 -3.98 -6.18
C GLN A 103 -0.47 -3.31 -5.69
N GLN A 104 -0.26 -2.05 -6.04
CA GLN A 104 0.97 -1.30 -5.78
C GLN A 104 0.64 0.04 -5.14
N GLY A 105 0.69 0.09 -3.81
CA GLY A 105 0.31 1.28 -3.06
C GLY A 105 1.33 2.42 -3.19
N THR A 106 2.60 2.13 -3.48
CA THR A 106 3.60 3.19 -3.78
C THR A 106 3.25 3.94 -5.06
N LEU A 107 2.68 3.25 -6.06
CA LEU A 107 2.15 3.87 -7.27
C LEU A 107 0.97 4.79 -6.92
N ALA A 108 0.09 4.37 -6.01
CA ALA A 108 -1.01 5.24 -5.56
C ALA A 108 -0.50 6.52 -4.89
N VAL A 109 0.56 6.44 -4.08
CA VAL A 109 1.22 7.61 -3.52
C VAL A 109 1.77 8.51 -4.61
N ALA A 110 2.43 7.93 -5.62
CA ALA A 110 2.96 8.70 -6.76
C ALA A 110 1.85 9.41 -7.54
N VAL A 111 0.74 8.71 -7.86
CA VAL A 111 -0.41 9.26 -8.59
C VAL A 111 -1.02 10.44 -7.84
N ASP A 112 -1.24 10.32 -6.53
CA ASP A 112 -1.78 11.39 -5.69
C ASP A 112 -0.86 12.62 -5.69
N LEU A 113 0.44 12.43 -5.43
CA LEU A 113 1.41 13.52 -5.32
C LEU A 113 1.62 14.25 -6.66
N ILE A 114 1.83 13.51 -7.74
CA ILE A 114 2.05 14.13 -9.05
C ILE A 114 0.75 14.78 -9.55
N GLY A 115 -0.41 14.15 -9.37
CA GLY A 115 -1.66 14.74 -9.82
C GLY A 115 -2.04 15.98 -9.01
N THR A 116 -1.72 16.04 -7.71
CA THR A 116 -1.86 17.26 -6.89
C THR A 116 -0.96 18.39 -7.39
N ASN A 117 0.21 18.06 -7.95
CA ASN A 117 1.07 19.04 -8.61
C ASN A 117 0.49 19.45 -9.97
N VAL A 118 0.28 18.51 -10.89
CA VAL A 118 0.08 18.82 -12.30
C VAL A 118 -1.36 19.23 -12.63
N LEU A 119 -2.37 18.54 -12.09
CA LEU A 119 -3.76 18.72 -12.52
C LEU A 119 -4.33 20.13 -12.33
N PRO A 120 -4.04 20.87 -11.23
CA PRO A 120 -4.52 22.24 -11.07
C PRO A 120 -4.08 23.21 -12.17
N HIS A 121 -3.07 22.83 -12.97
CA HIS A 121 -2.48 23.67 -14.01
C HIS A 121 -2.74 23.15 -15.43
N LEU A 122 -3.50 22.06 -15.57
CA LEU A 122 -3.91 21.52 -16.86
C LEU A 122 -5.33 21.95 -17.23
N ASN A 123 -5.57 22.16 -18.52
CA ASN A 123 -6.92 22.37 -19.03
C ASN A 123 -7.59 21.00 -19.29
N VAL A 124 -8.15 20.41 -18.25
CA VAL A 124 -8.68 19.04 -18.29
C VAL A 124 -10.10 18.92 -18.87
N GLY A 125 -10.84 20.03 -18.94
CA GLY A 125 -12.17 20.09 -19.56
C GLY A 125 -13.14 19.04 -19.04
N LEU A 126 -13.76 18.27 -19.95
CA LEU A 126 -14.74 17.24 -19.63
C LEU A 126 -14.15 16.04 -18.86
N GLU A 127 -12.82 15.87 -18.87
CA GLU A 127 -12.13 14.76 -18.18
C GLU A 127 -11.98 15.01 -16.67
N GLU A 128 -12.27 16.21 -16.17
CA GLU A 128 -12.09 16.58 -14.76
C GLU A 128 -12.67 15.53 -13.78
N LYS A 129 -13.88 15.03 -14.07
CA LYS A 129 -14.54 14.02 -13.23
C LYS A 129 -13.81 12.68 -13.25
N ILE A 130 -13.28 12.28 -14.40
CA ILE A 130 -12.51 11.04 -14.56
C ILE A 130 -11.22 11.14 -13.76
N LEU A 131 -10.48 12.24 -13.94
CA LEU A 131 -9.19 12.46 -13.29
C LEU A 131 -9.34 12.62 -11.77
N SER A 132 -10.37 13.32 -11.32
CA SER A 132 -10.69 13.46 -9.88
C SER A 132 -11.00 12.12 -9.23
N LYS A 133 -11.71 11.23 -9.92
CA LYS A 133 -11.98 9.87 -9.43
C LYS A 133 -10.71 9.05 -9.24
N ILE A 134 -9.73 9.18 -10.14
CA ILE A 134 -8.42 8.53 -10.01
C ILE A 134 -7.68 9.09 -8.79
N LEU A 135 -7.66 10.42 -8.63
CA LEU A 135 -7.07 11.07 -7.46
C LEU A 135 -7.74 10.67 -6.15
N ASP A 136 -9.06 10.58 -6.11
CA ASP A 136 -9.80 10.16 -4.91
C ASP A 136 -9.42 8.75 -4.49
N GLN A 137 -9.21 7.84 -5.45
CA GLN A 137 -8.76 6.48 -5.16
C GLN A 137 -7.31 6.45 -4.67
N ALA A 138 -6.42 7.17 -5.35
CA ALA A 138 -5.02 7.33 -4.94
C ALA A 138 -4.91 7.92 -3.51
N GLY A 139 -5.69 8.96 -3.23
CA GLY A 139 -5.77 9.65 -1.95
C GLY A 139 -6.30 8.77 -0.83
N LYS A 140 -7.26 7.87 -1.09
CA LYS A 140 -7.71 6.86 -0.11
C LYS A 140 -6.58 5.92 0.30
N ILE A 141 -5.89 5.32 -0.68
CA ILE A 141 -4.78 4.39 -0.43
C ILE A 141 -3.65 5.11 0.32
N LYS A 142 -3.28 6.33 -0.11
CA LYS A 142 -2.31 7.17 0.58
C LYS A 142 -2.76 7.49 2.01
N SER A 143 -4.03 7.81 2.24
CA SER A 143 -4.56 8.13 3.58
C SER A 143 -4.46 6.94 4.54
N GLU A 144 -4.72 5.72 4.06
CA GLU A 144 -4.53 4.50 4.84
C GLU A 144 -3.04 4.28 5.20
N ARG A 145 -2.11 4.60 4.28
CA ARG A 145 -0.68 4.60 4.57
C ARG A 145 -0.30 5.67 5.60
N VAL A 146 -0.83 6.89 5.47
CA VAL A 146 -0.58 7.98 6.43
C VAL A 146 -1.08 7.57 7.82
N ALA A 147 -2.27 6.99 7.94
CA ALA A 147 -2.80 6.53 9.21
C ALA A 147 -1.93 5.46 9.90
N ARG A 148 -1.23 4.63 9.12
CA ARG A 148 -0.28 3.63 9.64
C ARG A 148 1.03 4.25 10.14
N LEU A 149 1.58 5.22 9.41
CA LEU A 149 2.89 5.81 9.72
C LEU A 149 2.80 7.03 10.66
N TRP A 150 1.64 7.68 10.70
CA TRP A 150 1.35 8.87 11.49
C TRP A 150 0.09 8.65 12.34
N PRO A 151 0.11 7.73 13.31
CA PRO A 151 -1.05 7.45 14.13
C PRO A 151 -1.50 8.72 14.87
N THR A 152 -2.81 8.96 14.93
CA THR A 152 -3.32 10.06 15.76
C THR A 152 -3.06 9.75 17.22
N ASN A 153 -2.51 10.71 17.96
CA ASN A 153 -2.39 10.66 19.41
C ASN A 153 -3.76 10.85 20.08
N SER A 154 -4.76 10.06 19.69
CA SER A 154 -5.96 9.92 20.51
C SER A 154 -5.54 9.21 21.80
N PRO A 155 -6.09 9.60 22.97
CA PRO A 155 -5.87 8.86 24.19
C PRO A 155 -6.20 7.40 23.90
N SER A 156 -5.20 6.53 24.08
CA SER A 156 -5.26 5.11 23.73
C SER A 156 -6.61 4.59 24.17
N ALA A 157 -7.46 4.19 23.21
CA ALA A 157 -8.67 3.45 23.54
C ALA A 157 -8.21 2.31 24.45
N PRO A 158 -8.85 2.09 25.62
CA PRO A 158 -8.39 1.10 26.58
C PRO A 158 -8.15 -0.20 25.83
N SER A 159 -6.91 -0.69 25.84
CA SER A 159 -6.54 -1.88 25.08
C SER A 159 -7.57 -2.96 25.40
N PRO A 160 -8.23 -3.55 24.39
CA PRO A 160 -9.29 -4.52 24.66
C PRO A 160 -8.72 -5.62 25.54
N ALA A 161 -9.39 -5.88 26.65
CA ALA A 161 -8.94 -6.86 27.64
C ALA A 161 -8.58 -8.19 26.93
N LEU A 162 -7.46 -8.78 27.32
CA LEU A 162 -7.10 -10.13 26.90
C LEU A 162 -8.29 -11.04 27.17
N LYS A 163 -8.89 -11.58 26.10
CA LYS A 163 -9.99 -12.53 26.23
C LYS A 163 -9.39 -13.82 26.76
N ALA A 164 -9.63 -14.12 28.03
CA ALA A 164 -9.29 -15.41 28.59
C ALA A 164 -9.98 -16.49 27.73
N PRO A 165 -9.24 -17.49 27.21
CA PRO A 165 -9.85 -18.55 26.44
C PRO A 165 -10.83 -19.31 27.33
N THR A 166 -12.02 -19.58 26.81
CA THR A 166 -13.00 -20.41 27.50
C THR A 166 -12.43 -21.82 27.61
N ILE A 167 -12.21 -22.30 28.83
CA ILE A 167 -11.82 -23.70 29.04
C ILE A 167 -13.01 -24.55 28.60
N PRO A 168 -12.84 -25.46 27.61
CA PRO A 168 -13.92 -26.33 27.18
C PRO A 168 -14.44 -27.10 28.39
N VAL A 169 -15.75 -27.08 28.61
CA VAL A 169 -16.37 -27.94 29.61
C VAL A 169 -16.04 -29.37 29.23
N LEU A 170 -15.44 -30.13 30.15
CA LEU A 170 -15.21 -31.55 29.95
C LEU A 170 -16.56 -32.20 29.65
N LYS A 171 -16.69 -32.78 28.46
CA LYS A 171 -17.90 -33.51 28.11
C LYS A 171 -18.10 -34.59 29.17
N ALA A 172 -19.28 -34.60 29.79
CA ALA A 172 -19.65 -35.66 30.71
C ALA A 172 -19.48 -36.99 29.98
N THR A 173 -18.76 -37.92 30.61
CA THR A 173 -18.59 -39.24 30.05
C THR A 173 -19.95 -39.92 29.95
N GLU A 174 -20.24 -40.54 28.79
CA GLU A 174 -21.48 -41.29 28.56
C GLU A 174 -21.70 -42.27 29.73
N PRO A 175 -22.81 -42.16 30.50
CA PRO A 175 -23.02 -42.95 31.71
C PRO A 175 -23.00 -44.46 31.50
N THR A 176 -23.22 -44.90 30.25
CA THR A 176 -23.29 -46.30 29.85
C THR A 176 -22.05 -46.81 29.12
N ALA A 177 -21.03 -45.96 28.91
CA ALA A 177 -19.87 -46.30 28.08
C ALA A 177 -19.10 -47.55 28.55
N TRP A 178 -19.08 -47.81 29.86
CA TRP A 178 -18.45 -49.00 30.46
C TRP A 178 -19.45 -49.99 31.05
N TYR A 179 -20.74 -49.82 30.75
CA TYR A 179 -21.78 -50.63 31.38
C TYR A 179 -21.56 -52.12 31.17
N LYS A 180 -21.10 -52.54 29.98
CA LYS A 180 -20.87 -53.96 29.65
C LYS A 180 -19.70 -54.53 30.43
N GLU A 181 -18.62 -53.78 30.57
CA GLU A 181 -17.39 -54.16 31.26
C GLU A 181 -17.61 -54.22 32.78
N VAL A 182 -18.38 -53.27 33.32
CA VAL A 182 -18.81 -53.28 34.72
C VAL A 182 -19.77 -54.44 34.98
N ALA A 183 -20.73 -54.68 34.09
CA ALA A 183 -21.64 -55.83 34.20
C ALA A 183 -20.89 -57.17 34.11
N ALA A 184 -19.88 -57.28 33.25
CA ALA A 184 -19.03 -58.47 33.14
C ALA A 184 -18.22 -58.69 34.43
N SER A 185 -17.78 -57.63 35.09
CA SER A 185 -17.05 -57.72 36.36
C SER A 185 -17.94 -58.20 37.51
N ALA A 186 -19.24 -57.89 37.47
CA ALA A 186 -20.20 -58.19 38.53
C ALA A 186 -20.69 -59.65 38.59
N GLY A 187 -20.66 -60.38 37.46
CA GLY A 187 -21.10 -61.78 37.44
C GLY A 187 -21.11 -62.42 36.03
N PRO A 188 -21.51 -63.69 35.93
CA PRO A 188 -21.32 -64.50 34.73
C PRO A 188 -22.26 -64.14 33.56
N ASN A 189 -23.44 -63.58 33.87
CA ASN A 189 -24.49 -63.28 32.88
C ASN A 189 -25.11 -61.88 33.12
N GLN A 190 -25.65 -61.27 32.06
CA GLN A 190 -26.45 -60.05 32.15
C GLN A 190 -27.90 -60.30 32.57
N ARG A 191 -28.64 -59.21 32.80
CA ARG A 191 -30.08 -59.20 33.16
C ARG A 191 -30.97 -59.95 32.16
N ASP A 192 -30.55 -60.03 30.91
CA ASP A 192 -31.24 -60.72 29.81
C ASP A 192 -30.77 -62.18 29.61
N GLY A 193 -29.86 -62.67 30.47
CA GLY A 193 -29.35 -64.04 30.42
C GLY A 193 -28.20 -64.26 29.43
N ASN A 194 -27.77 -63.22 28.70
CA ASN A 194 -26.65 -63.32 27.78
C ASN A 194 -25.31 -63.29 28.54
N SER A 195 -24.35 -64.12 28.12
CA SER A 195 -23.00 -64.11 28.67
C SER A 195 -22.17 -63.00 28.02
N LEU A 196 -21.37 -62.31 28.83
CA LEU A 196 -20.49 -61.24 28.37
C LEU A 196 -19.09 -61.77 28.04
N PRO A 197 -18.29 -61.06 27.24
CA PRO A 197 -16.88 -61.38 27.07
C PRO A 197 -16.15 -61.34 28.42
N ASN A 198 -15.46 -62.43 28.77
CA ASN A 198 -14.65 -62.56 29.98
C ASN A 198 -15.37 -62.10 31.27
N PRO A 199 -16.51 -62.73 31.64
CA PRO A 199 -17.28 -62.32 32.79
C PRO A 199 -16.68 -62.91 34.07
N ASN A 200 -17.04 -62.35 35.23
CA ASN A 200 -16.71 -62.91 36.53
C ASN A 200 -17.44 -64.26 36.67
N PRO A 201 -16.71 -65.37 36.86
CA PRO A 201 -17.33 -66.70 36.92
C PRO A 201 -18.12 -66.92 38.21
N HIS A 202 -17.94 -66.07 39.20
CA HIS A 202 -18.57 -66.18 40.51
C HIS A 202 -19.76 -65.22 40.65
N TRP A 203 -20.73 -65.62 41.47
CA TRP A 203 -21.81 -64.76 41.93
C TRP A 203 -21.46 -64.15 43.28
N SER A 204 -22.08 -63.01 43.63
CA SER A 204 -21.84 -62.32 44.90
C SER A 204 -22.15 -63.15 46.17
N ASN A 205 -22.88 -64.26 46.02
CA ASN A 205 -23.10 -65.23 47.10
C ASN A 205 -21.91 -66.19 47.34
N GLN A 206 -20.88 -66.15 46.48
CA GLN A 206 -19.59 -66.85 46.64
C GLN A 206 -18.52 -65.84 47.08
N GLN A 207 -18.67 -65.32 48.31
CA GLN A 207 -18.14 -64.02 48.72
C GLN A 207 -16.62 -63.87 48.47
N GLN A 208 -15.83 -64.88 48.84
CA GLN A 208 -14.37 -64.78 48.79
C GLN A 208 -13.85 -64.75 47.34
N ASN A 209 -14.25 -65.72 46.51
CA ASN A 209 -13.80 -65.81 45.12
C ASN A 209 -14.38 -64.68 44.25
N TRP A 210 -15.64 -64.29 44.49
CA TRP A 210 -16.25 -63.17 43.79
C TRP A 210 -15.52 -61.86 44.06
N SER A 211 -15.14 -61.60 45.32
CA SER A 211 -14.48 -60.34 45.69
C SER A 211 -13.11 -60.16 45.03
N TYR A 212 -12.35 -61.25 44.86
CA TYR A 212 -11.04 -61.22 44.21
C TYR A 212 -11.18 -60.97 42.70
N ASP A 213 -12.00 -61.77 42.01
CA ASP A 213 -12.21 -61.64 40.56
C ASP A 213 -12.92 -60.33 40.20
N PHE A 214 -13.82 -59.84 41.04
CA PHE A 214 -14.47 -58.54 40.85
C PHE A 214 -13.45 -57.41 40.92
N ALA A 215 -12.58 -57.40 41.95
CA ALA A 215 -11.57 -56.37 42.12
C ALA A 215 -10.55 -56.38 40.96
N ASP A 216 -10.06 -57.55 40.56
CA ASP A 216 -9.09 -57.71 39.47
C ASP A 216 -9.65 -57.25 38.11
N ARG A 217 -10.96 -57.45 37.86
CA ARG A 217 -11.63 -57.02 36.62
C ARG A 217 -12.05 -55.56 36.65
N MET A 218 -12.45 -55.04 37.82
CA MET A 218 -12.92 -53.67 37.97
C MET A 218 -11.77 -52.65 38.03
N ALA A 219 -10.60 -53.02 38.57
CA ALA A 219 -9.46 -52.10 38.69
C ALA A 219 -8.97 -51.55 37.33
N PRO A 220 -8.79 -52.36 36.26
CA PRO A 220 -8.46 -51.86 34.92
C PRO A 220 -9.51 -50.92 34.33
N ILE A 221 -10.80 -51.16 34.62
CA ILE A 221 -11.91 -50.30 34.16
C ILE A 221 -11.82 -48.93 34.83
N LEU A 222 -11.59 -48.88 36.15
CA LEU A 222 -11.41 -47.63 36.88
C LEU A 222 -10.17 -46.85 36.41
N ALA A 223 -9.07 -47.55 36.13
CA ALA A 223 -7.87 -46.96 35.57
C ALA A 223 -8.13 -46.36 34.17
N ASP A 224 -8.82 -47.07 33.28
CA ASP A 224 -9.18 -46.57 31.94
C ASP A 224 -10.12 -45.35 32.01
N VAL A 225 -11.10 -45.34 32.92
CA VAL A 225 -11.97 -44.18 33.15
C VAL A 225 -11.15 -42.98 33.62
N HIS A 226 -10.25 -43.19 34.59
CA HIS A 226 -9.36 -42.14 35.11
C HIS A 226 -8.44 -41.60 34.01
N ASP A 227 -7.78 -42.48 33.25
CA ASP A 227 -6.83 -42.09 32.21
C ASP A 227 -7.52 -41.36 31.07
N LYS A 228 -8.72 -41.77 30.65
CA LYS A 228 -9.50 -41.04 29.64
C LYS A 228 -9.94 -39.67 30.15
N ALA A 229 -10.37 -39.56 31.41
CA ALA A 229 -10.72 -38.27 32.01
C ALA A 229 -9.50 -37.34 32.13
N ALA A 230 -8.36 -37.86 32.60
CA ALA A 230 -7.12 -37.12 32.72
C ALA A 230 -6.59 -36.66 31.36
N ASN A 231 -6.60 -37.53 30.34
CA ASN A 231 -6.19 -37.19 28.98
C ASN A 231 -7.12 -36.16 28.34
N ALA A 232 -8.43 -36.25 28.56
CA ALA A 232 -9.39 -35.25 28.10
C ALA A 232 -9.13 -33.88 28.74
N ALA A 233 -8.87 -33.84 30.05
CA ALA A 233 -8.50 -32.64 30.78
C ALA A 233 -7.18 -32.03 30.30
N LEU A 234 -6.15 -32.86 30.08
CA LEU A 234 -4.86 -32.42 29.56
C LEU A 234 -5.01 -31.83 28.15
N LYS A 235 -5.77 -32.50 27.26
CA LYS A 235 -6.01 -32.02 25.89
C LYS A 235 -6.77 -30.70 25.86
N ALA A 236 -7.82 -30.57 26.67
CA ALA A 236 -8.59 -29.32 26.78
C ALA A 236 -7.72 -28.17 27.33
N SER A 237 -6.90 -28.45 28.34
CA SER A 237 -5.98 -27.48 28.93
C SER A 237 -4.90 -27.05 27.94
N ALA A 238 -4.28 -27.99 27.22
CA ALA A 238 -3.27 -27.71 26.21
C ALA A 238 -3.80 -26.81 25.08
N GLN A 239 -5.04 -27.04 24.63
CA GLN A 239 -5.69 -26.17 23.64
C GLN A 239 -5.95 -24.77 24.19
N ALA A 240 -6.44 -24.65 25.43
CA ALA A 240 -6.65 -23.35 26.07
C ALA A 240 -5.33 -22.57 26.25
N PHE A 241 -4.25 -23.23 26.69
CA PHE A 241 -2.94 -22.60 26.82
C PHE A 241 -2.34 -22.17 25.47
N LYS A 242 -2.51 -22.98 24.42
CA LYS A 242 -2.08 -22.62 23.07
C LYS A 242 -2.81 -21.36 22.59
N ALA A 243 -4.15 -21.32 22.72
CA ALA A 243 -4.95 -20.17 22.34
C ALA A 243 -4.59 -18.90 23.14
N LEU A 244 -4.32 -19.05 24.45
CA LEU A 244 -3.83 -17.94 25.28
C LEU A 244 -2.48 -17.45 24.77
N GLY A 245 -1.54 -18.35 24.51
CA GLY A 245 -0.21 -18.01 23.99
C GLY A 245 -0.28 -17.25 22.68
N GLU A 246 -1.08 -17.72 21.71
CA GLU A 246 -1.31 -17.05 20.43
C GLU A 246 -1.93 -15.66 20.62
N SER A 247 -2.91 -15.52 21.53
CA SER A 247 -3.55 -14.23 21.83
C SER A 247 -2.57 -13.24 22.48
N VAL A 248 -1.74 -13.70 23.42
CA VAL A 248 -0.71 -12.87 24.07
C VAL A 248 0.33 -12.42 23.05
N VAL A 249 0.83 -13.33 22.20
CA VAL A 249 1.81 -12.98 21.15
C VAL A 249 1.21 -11.96 20.18
N ALA A 250 -0.03 -12.17 19.72
CA ALA A 250 -0.70 -11.23 18.82
C ALA A 250 -0.86 -9.83 19.45
N LYS A 251 -1.30 -9.76 20.71
CA LYS A 251 -1.49 -8.49 21.42
C LYS A 251 -0.17 -7.79 21.75
N LEU A 252 0.87 -8.54 22.11
CA LEU A 252 2.20 -7.98 22.33
C LEU A 252 2.78 -7.41 21.03
N ASN A 253 2.63 -8.11 19.91
CA ASN A 253 3.06 -7.62 18.60
C ASN A 253 2.30 -6.36 18.17
N GLU A 254 0.98 -6.31 18.40
CA GLU A 254 0.16 -5.12 18.15
C GLU A 254 0.64 -3.93 19.01
N PHE A 255 0.86 -4.15 20.31
CA PHE A 255 1.36 -3.14 21.22
C PHE A 255 2.73 -2.60 20.78
N VAL A 256 3.71 -3.50 20.54
CA VAL A 256 5.07 -3.12 20.11
C VAL A 256 5.03 -2.31 18.81
N ARG A 257 4.24 -2.74 17.82
CA ARG A 257 4.08 -2.01 16.55
C ARG A 257 3.47 -0.62 16.76
N SER A 258 2.44 -0.52 17.61
CA SER A 258 1.79 0.77 17.90
C SER A 258 2.72 1.75 18.62
N GLU A 259 3.51 1.26 19.58
CA GLU A 259 4.48 2.06 20.31
C GLU A 259 5.66 2.49 19.44
N GLN A 260 6.14 1.59 18.58
CA GLN A 260 7.18 1.93 17.60
C GLN A 260 6.69 3.00 16.62
N ALA A 261 5.46 2.89 16.11
CA ALA A 261 4.87 3.90 15.23
C ALA A 261 4.75 5.27 15.93
N ARG A 262 4.24 5.29 17.17
CA ARG A 262 4.15 6.52 17.98
C ARG A 262 5.52 7.14 18.26
N SER A 263 6.50 6.32 18.64
CA SER A 263 7.88 6.77 18.88
C SER A 263 8.50 7.35 17.62
N ASN A 264 8.32 6.70 16.47
CA ASN A 264 8.82 7.19 15.19
C ASN A 264 8.19 8.53 14.82
N GLN A 265 6.87 8.65 14.94
CA GLN A 265 6.15 9.89 14.69
C GLN A 265 6.64 11.03 15.59
N LEU A 266 6.83 10.78 16.89
CA LEU A 266 7.37 11.79 17.82
C LEU A 266 8.77 12.23 17.41
N ASN A 267 9.66 11.28 17.06
CA ASN A 267 11.01 11.59 16.60
C ASN A 267 11.01 12.41 15.31
N ILE A 268 10.21 12.01 14.31
CA ILE A 268 10.06 12.75 13.05
C ILE A 268 9.53 14.17 13.32
N SER A 269 8.46 14.29 14.12
CA SER A 269 7.86 15.60 14.45
C SER A 269 8.88 16.51 15.15
N ASN A 270 9.67 15.97 16.08
CA ASN A 270 10.69 16.72 16.79
C ASN A 270 11.83 17.15 15.85
N ASN A 271 12.24 16.27 14.94
CA ASN A 271 13.25 16.57 13.91
C ASN A 271 12.77 17.66 12.94
N LEU A 272 11.50 17.61 12.51
CA LEU A 272 10.89 18.63 11.66
C LEU A 272 10.81 19.99 12.37
N LEU A 273 10.43 20.00 13.65
CA LEU A 273 10.44 21.22 14.46
C LEU A 273 11.85 21.79 14.61
N TRP A 274 12.84 20.93 14.88
CA TRP A 274 14.24 21.34 14.96
C TRP A 274 14.75 21.89 13.62
N TRP A 275 14.48 21.20 12.52
CA TRP A 275 14.81 21.64 11.17
C TRP A 275 14.24 23.03 10.88
N ARG A 276 12.93 23.22 11.13
CA ARG A 276 12.26 24.50 10.94
C ARG A 276 12.86 25.58 11.81
N GLN A 277 13.19 25.29 13.07
CA GLN A 277 13.69 26.29 14.02
C GLN A 277 15.14 26.69 13.72
N ALA A 278 15.98 25.74 13.34
CA ALA A 278 17.38 25.98 13.00
C ALA A 278 17.53 26.71 11.66
N LEU A 279 16.59 26.51 10.72
CA LEU A 279 16.66 26.99 9.33
C LEU A 279 18.05 26.70 8.72
N TYR A 280 18.51 25.47 8.93
CA TYR A 280 19.81 24.99 8.46
C TYR A 280 19.61 23.86 7.46
N SER A 281 20.21 24.01 6.27
CA SER A 281 20.20 22.96 5.27
C SER A 281 21.31 21.96 5.55
N LYS A 282 20.96 20.69 5.70
CA LYS A 282 21.94 19.62 5.84
C LYS A 282 22.60 19.31 4.51
N THR A 283 21.79 19.23 3.44
CA THR A 283 22.23 18.97 2.07
C THR A 283 23.12 20.07 1.50
N ALA A 284 22.94 21.34 1.88
CA ALA A 284 23.85 22.44 1.50
C ALA A 284 24.92 22.77 2.57
N ALA A 285 24.89 22.12 3.73
CA ALA A 285 25.75 22.39 4.88
C ALA A 285 25.87 23.89 5.25
N THR A 286 24.75 24.62 5.20
CA THR A 286 24.72 26.07 5.48
C THR A 286 23.31 26.53 5.92
N PRO A 287 23.17 27.64 6.67
CA PRO A 287 21.86 28.22 6.94
C PRO A 287 21.11 28.61 5.66
N TYR A 288 19.80 28.32 5.57
CA TYR A 288 18.99 28.70 4.40
C TYR A 288 19.04 30.20 4.10
N ARG A 289 19.20 31.04 5.13
CA ARG A 289 19.34 32.50 4.99
C ARG A 289 20.58 32.94 4.21
N GLN A 290 21.56 32.05 4.02
CA GLN A 290 22.77 32.29 3.25
C GLN A 290 22.67 31.75 1.81
N LEU A 291 21.63 30.99 1.49
CA LEU A 291 21.41 30.43 0.16
C LEU A 291 20.72 31.44 -0.76
N LYS A 292 20.97 31.29 -2.06
CA LYS A 292 20.18 32.00 -3.08
C LYS A 292 18.79 31.38 -3.15
N LEU A 293 17.77 32.19 -3.43
CA LEU A 293 16.36 31.76 -3.33
C LEU A 293 16.02 30.48 -4.12
N PRO A 294 16.46 30.27 -5.38
CA PRO A 294 16.20 29.01 -6.09
C PRO A 294 16.73 27.78 -5.33
N LEU A 295 17.91 27.90 -4.72
CA LEU A 295 18.51 26.84 -3.91
C LEU A 295 17.74 26.58 -2.61
N VAL A 296 17.10 27.61 -2.03
CA VAL A 296 16.25 27.43 -0.85
C VAL A 296 15.11 26.45 -1.16
N ALA A 297 14.45 26.58 -2.31
CA ALA A 297 13.37 25.67 -2.68
C ALA A 297 13.85 24.22 -2.85
N LEU A 298 14.94 24.03 -3.58
CA LEU A 298 15.50 22.70 -3.84
C LEU A 298 16.01 22.02 -2.56
N HIS A 299 16.83 22.72 -1.77
CA HIS A 299 17.38 22.14 -0.55
C HIS A 299 16.32 21.93 0.54
N THR A 300 15.29 22.79 0.60
CA THR A 300 14.15 22.54 1.49
C THR A 300 13.47 21.22 1.12
N ALA A 301 13.22 20.97 -0.16
CA ALA A 301 12.63 19.71 -0.61
C ALA A 301 13.49 18.50 -0.22
N PHE A 302 14.81 18.54 -0.48
CA PHE A 302 15.72 17.44 -0.12
C PHE A 302 15.83 17.22 1.39
N ASP A 303 16.11 18.28 2.16
CA ASP A 303 16.31 18.17 3.60
C ASP A 303 15.04 17.67 4.31
N VAL A 304 13.86 18.11 3.86
CA VAL A 304 12.58 17.68 4.44
C VAL A 304 12.25 16.26 3.98
N ALA A 305 12.53 15.91 2.72
CA ALA A 305 12.33 14.55 2.26
C ALA A 305 13.13 13.55 3.10
N ASP A 306 14.39 13.83 3.42
CA ASP A 306 15.23 12.96 4.26
C ASP A 306 14.67 12.73 5.68
N LEU A 307 13.85 13.66 6.19
CA LEU A 307 13.23 13.54 7.52
C LEU A 307 11.91 12.78 7.50
N LEU A 308 11.30 12.59 6.33
CA LEU A 308 9.95 12.08 6.19
C LEU A 308 9.93 10.63 5.71
N PRO A 309 8.95 9.83 6.18
CA PRO A 309 8.64 8.57 5.52
C PRO A 309 8.05 8.81 4.12
N GLU A 310 7.74 7.72 3.42
CA GLU A 310 7.15 7.74 2.06
C GLU A 310 5.91 8.63 1.97
N VAL A 311 5.05 8.59 2.98
CA VAL A 311 3.84 9.42 3.07
C VAL A 311 3.87 10.32 4.30
N TYR A 312 3.26 11.49 4.18
CA TYR A 312 3.26 12.50 5.23
C TYR A 312 1.91 13.25 5.28
N PRO A 313 1.53 13.81 6.44
CA PRO A 313 0.28 14.56 6.57
C PRO A 313 0.39 15.96 5.96
N PRO A 314 -0.71 16.57 5.49
CA PRO A 314 -0.71 17.90 4.87
C PRO A 314 -0.07 19.01 5.71
N ALA A 315 -0.09 18.88 7.04
CA ALA A 315 0.55 19.84 7.96
C ALA A 315 2.06 20.01 7.72
N VAL A 316 2.73 19.01 7.12
CA VAL A 316 4.15 19.10 6.75
C VAL A 316 4.35 20.12 5.63
N GLU A 317 3.45 20.20 4.66
CA GLU A 317 3.55 21.19 3.57
C GLU A 317 3.32 22.62 4.09
N SER A 318 2.43 22.78 5.07
CA SER A 318 2.28 24.04 5.79
C SER A 318 3.55 24.41 6.56
N LEU A 319 4.22 23.44 7.21
CA LEU A 319 5.50 23.68 7.88
C LEU A 319 6.61 24.10 6.90
N VAL A 320 6.67 23.48 5.73
CA VAL A 320 7.59 23.85 4.64
C VAL A 320 7.34 25.28 4.17
N THR A 321 6.08 25.63 3.93
CA THR A 321 5.68 26.99 3.56
C THR A 321 6.19 28.01 4.57
N GLU A 322 5.95 27.78 5.86
CA GLU A 322 6.39 28.66 6.94
C GLU A 322 7.92 28.77 7.05
N ALA A 323 8.65 27.68 6.80
CA ALA A 323 10.11 27.70 6.79
C ALA A 323 10.67 28.54 5.63
N VAL A 324 10.10 28.40 4.44
CA VAL A 324 10.49 29.17 3.24
C VAL A 324 10.15 30.64 3.43
N LEU A 325 8.96 30.96 3.95
CA LEU A 325 8.55 32.33 4.28
C LEU A 325 9.51 32.99 5.28
N ALA A 326 9.95 32.27 6.31
CA ALA A 326 10.89 32.77 7.30
C ALA A 326 12.29 33.09 6.73
N VAL A 327 12.62 32.56 5.55
CA VAL A 327 13.88 32.80 4.84
C VAL A 327 13.72 33.87 3.75
N ALA A 328 12.68 33.75 2.92
CA ALA A 328 12.47 34.62 1.76
C ALA A 328 11.81 35.97 2.12
N GLY A 329 11.04 36.03 3.22
CA GLY A 329 10.29 37.23 3.60
C GLY A 329 9.37 37.70 2.48
N SER A 330 9.36 39.01 2.20
CA SER A 330 8.54 39.60 1.13
C SER A 330 8.90 39.09 -0.27
N LYS A 331 10.10 38.54 -0.48
CA LYS A 331 10.49 37.98 -1.78
C LYS A 331 9.73 36.71 -2.15
N ASN A 332 9.02 36.09 -1.21
CA ASN A 332 8.14 34.95 -1.52
C ASN A 332 6.89 35.37 -2.31
N GLU A 333 6.49 36.64 -2.28
CA GLU A 333 5.33 37.13 -3.06
C GLU A 333 5.63 37.17 -4.57
N GLU A 334 6.92 37.18 -4.94
CA GLU A 334 7.36 37.10 -6.32
C GLU A 334 7.09 35.69 -6.89
N HIS A 335 6.43 35.66 -8.05
CA HIS A 335 6.18 34.42 -8.78
C HIS A 335 7.38 34.12 -9.69
N ILE A 336 7.86 32.89 -9.62
CA ILE A 336 8.97 32.38 -10.44
C ILE A 336 8.37 31.41 -11.45
N SER A 337 8.64 31.61 -12.74
CA SER A 337 8.18 30.68 -13.77
C SER A 337 8.95 29.35 -13.71
N THR A 338 8.34 28.27 -14.20
CA THR A 338 8.97 26.95 -14.34
C THR A 338 10.30 27.05 -15.07
N LYS A 339 10.31 27.80 -16.18
CA LYS A 339 11.50 28.08 -16.98
C LYS A 339 12.57 28.80 -16.17
N ASP A 340 12.21 29.90 -15.51
CA ASP A 340 13.17 30.72 -14.77
C ASP A 340 13.78 29.96 -13.59
N LEU A 341 12.98 29.12 -12.91
CA LEU A 341 13.48 28.28 -11.83
C LEU A 341 14.49 27.25 -12.36
N LEU A 342 14.15 26.55 -13.44
CA LEU A 342 15.04 25.55 -14.05
C LEU A 342 16.36 26.18 -14.51
N GLU A 343 16.28 27.28 -15.27
CA GLU A 343 17.46 28.02 -15.74
C GLU A 343 18.29 28.61 -14.59
N ALA A 344 17.64 29.01 -13.49
CA ALA A 344 18.35 29.48 -12.30
C ALA A 344 19.09 28.34 -11.60
N LEU A 345 18.44 27.19 -11.39
CA LEU A 345 19.05 26.02 -10.73
C LEU A 345 20.23 25.45 -11.53
N MET A 346 20.15 25.46 -12.87
CA MET A 346 21.24 25.02 -13.74
C MET A 346 22.53 25.86 -13.61
N LYS A 347 22.47 27.07 -13.04
CA LYS A 347 23.66 27.93 -12.86
C LYS A 347 24.52 27.53 -11.67
N PHE A 348 24.09 26.57 -10.86
CA PHE A 348 24.75 26.17 -9.63
C PHE A 348 25.48 24.83 -9.80
N PRO A 349 26.83 24.81 -9.77
CA PRO A 349 27.61 23.58 -9.93
C PRO A 349 27.26 22.49 -8.91
N GLU A 350 26.90 22.88 -7.68
CA GLU A 350 26.47 21.95 -6.63
C GLU A 350 25.20 21.17 -6.99
N VAL A 351 24.30 21.75 -7.78
CA VAL A 351 23.11 21.07 -8.30
C VAL A 351 23.51 20.12 -9.41
N LEU A 352 24.35 20.59 -10.34
CA LEU A 352 24.83 19.78 -11.46
C LEU A 352 25.69 18.58 -11.02
N GLY A 353 26.38 18.69 -9.88
CA GLY A 353 27.21 17.64 -9.32
C GLY A 353 26.49 16.69 -8.36
N ASN A 354 25.19 16.86 -8.10
CA ASN A 354 24.47 16.05 -7.12
C ASN A 354 24.21 14.62 -7.65
N GLU A 355 24.81 13.61 -7.02
CA GLU A 355 24.74 12.21 -7.47
C GLU A 355 23.31 11.68 -7.53
N TRP A 356 22.52 11.88 -6.47
CA TRP A 356 21.13 11.42 -6.40
C TRP A 356 20.29 12.01 -7.55
N LEU A 357 20.46 13.30 -7.85
CA LEU A 357 19.77 13.96 -8.96
C LEU A 357 20.15 13.31 -10.30
N GLN A 358 21.43 12.99 -10.51
CA GLN A 358 21.88 12.35 -11.75
C GLN A 358 21.33 10.92 -11.93
N GLU A 359 21.01 10.23 -10.84
CA GLU A 359 20.32 8.92 -10.90
C GLU A 359 18.86 9.03 -11.33
N GLN A 360 18.26 10.24 -11.27
CA GLN A 360 16.86 10.46 -11.66
C GLN A 360 16.67 10.75 -13.15
N ARG A 361 17.74 10.71 -13.95
CA ARG A 361 17.68 10.94 -15.39
C ARG A 361 16.72 9.97 -16.08
N MET A 362 16.12 10.46 -17.15
CA MET A 362 15.18 9.74 -18.00
C MET A 362 15.68 9.78 -19.45
N ASP A 363 15.24 8.81 -20.25
CA ASP A 363 15.54 8.81 -21.69
C ASP A 363 14.97 10.06 -22.36
N SER A 364 15.74 10.61 -23.31
CA SER A 364 15.38 11.83 -24.02
C SER A 364 14.04 11.67 -24.75
N GLY A 365 13.21 12.71 -24.70
CA GLY A 365 11.91 12.69 -25.35
C GLY A 365 10.84 11.93 -24.56
N THR A 366 11.04 11.78 -23.24
CA THR A 366 10.00 11.30 -22.31
C THR A 366 9.44 12.42 -21.44
N ARG A 367 8.12 12.46 -21.19
CA ARG A 367 7.49 13.41 -20.27
C ARG A 367 8.04 13.14 -18.87
N SER A 368 8.47 14.19 -18.20
CA SER A 368 9.24 14.08 -16.98
C SER A 368 8.78 15.03 -15.89
N LEU A 369 9.05 14.64 -14.65
CA LEU A 369 8.93 15.50 -13.48
C LEU A 369 9.93 16.66 -13.55
N PHE A 370 9.72 17.74 -12.81
CA PHE A 370 10.66 18.87 -12.75
C PHE A 370 12.07 18.41 -12.34
N ILE A 371 12.18 17.57 -11.31
CA ILE A 371 13.47 17.05 -10.82
C ILE A 371 14.20 16.24 -11.91
N GLN A 372 13.46 15.45 -12.68
CA GLN A 372 14.02 14.67 -13.77
C GLN A 372 14.42 15.57 -14.96
N ALA A 373 13.62 16.59 -15.27
CA ALA A 373 13.97 17.59 -16.27
C ALA A 373 15.23 18.37 -15.86
N LEU A 374 15.40 18.69 -14.57
CA LEU A 374 16.61 19.30 -14.02
C LEU A 374 17.82 18.37 -14.15
N ALA A 375 17.66 17.08 -13.86
CA ALA A 375 18.69 16.07 -14.03
C ALA A 375 19.13 15.91 -15.51
N ASN A 376 18.17 15.85 -16.44
CA ASN A 376 18.45 15.77 -17.87
C ASN A 376 19.12 17.06 -18.39
N SER A 377 18.61 18.23 -17.97
CA SER A 377 19.17 19.53 -18.34
C SER A 377 20.60 19.72 -17.84
N SER A 378 20.93 19.13 -16.68
CA SER A 378 22.28 19.13 -16.12
C SER A 378 23.29 18.41 -17.02
N LEU A 379 22.86 17.38 -17.77
CA LEU A 379 23.73 16.62 -18.67
C LEU A 379 23.86 17.31 -20.04
N SER A 380 22.73 17.77 -20.59
CA SER A 380 22.70 18.38 -21.93
C SER A 380 23.22 19.82 -21.94
N GLY A 381 23.31 20.46 -20.78
CA GLY A 381 23.64 21.88 -20.64
C GLY A 381 22.57 22.81 -21.20
N ARG A 382 21.35 22.29 -21.46
CA ARG A 382 20.21 23.04 -22.01
C ARG A 382 18.94 22.67 -21.26
N ALA A 383 18.08 23.66 -21.02
CA ALA A 383 16.81 23.45 -20.35
C ALA A 383 15.86 22.58 -21.22
N GLU A 384 15.45 21.41 -20.70
CA GLU A 384 14.53 20.47 -21.38
C GLU A 384 13.05 20.81 -21.14
N LEU A 385 12.65 22.03 -21.52
CA LEU A 385 11.30 22.54 -21.25
C LEU A 385 10.18 21.78 -21.97
N SER A 386 10.46 21.20 -23.14
CA SER A 386 9.44 20.52 -23.96
C SER A 386 8.94 19.20 -23.36
N GLN A 387 9.69 18.63 -22.43
CA GLN A 387 9.37 17.35 -21.78
C GLN A 387 8.59 17.53 -20.47
N MET A 388 8.49 18.75 -19.96
CA MET A 388 7.82 19.01 -18.69
C MET A 388 6.30 18.90 -18.85
N SER A 389 5.60 18.41 -17.83
CA SER A 389 4.15 18.25 -17.86
C SER A 389 3.35 19.54 -17.65
N VAL A 390 4.04 20.65 -17.39
CA VAL A 390 3.43 21.97 -17.20
C VAL A 390 4.04 22.98 -18.16
N ALA A 391 3.28 24.04 -18.44
CA ALA A 391 3.74 25.12 -19.30
C ALA A 391 5.02 25.78 -18.72
N PRO A 392 6.02 26.12 -19.55
CA PRO A 392 7.23 26.82 -19.10
C PRO A 392 6.94 28.15 -18.38
N GLU A 393 5.83 28.79 -18.71
CA GLU A 393 5.35 30.09 -18.24
C GLU A 393 4.49 29.98 -16.98
N MET A 394 4.11 28.76 -16.58
CA MET A 394 3.47 28.52 -15.28
C MET A 394 4.36 29.10 -14.20
N SER A 395 3.76 29.88 -13.30
CA SER A 395 4.51 30.58 -12.26
C SER A 395 3.84 30.37 -10.91
N MET A 396 4.66 30.28 -9.87
CA MET A 396 4.24 30.09 -8.50
C MET A 396 5.26 30.74 -7.56
N THR A 397 4.88 30.91 -6.30
CA THR A 397 5.76 31.41 -5.26
C THR A 397 6.88 30.41 -4.93
N LEU A 398 7.93 30.87 -4.24
CA LEU A 398 9.03 30.00 -3.84
C LEU A 398 8.58 28.88 -2.88
N ALA A 399 7.64 29.18 -1.98
CA ALA A 399 7.06 28.18 -1.09
C ALA A 399 6.30 27.09 -1.85
N GLU A 400 5.50 27.46 -2.85
CA GLU A 400 4.79 26.49 -3.70
C GLU A 400 5.78 25.63 -4.49
N TRP A 401 6.85 26.22 -5.04
CA TRP A 401 7.92 25.45 -5.69
C TRP A 401 8.60 24.46 -4.74
N SER A 402 8.80 24.86 -3.48
CA SER A 402 9.39 23.98 -2.46
C SER A 402 8.50 22.76 -2.16
N ILE A 403 7.18 22.96 -2.11
CA ILE A 403 6.20 21.87 -1.96
C ILE A 403 6.18 20.99 -3.22
N TRP A 404 6.16 21.61 -4.40
CA TRP A 404 6.18 20.90 -5.67
C TRP A 404 7.35 19.93 -5.74
N LEU A 405 8.56 20.44 -5.48
CA LEU A 405 9.80 19.67 -5.47
C LEU A 405 9.77 18.60 -4.38
N LEU A 406 9.29 18.90 -3.16
CA LEU A 406 9.17 17.91 -2.09
C LEU A 406 8.32 16.71 -2.53
N ARG A 407 7.16 16.99 -3.15
CA ARG A 407 6.25 15.95 -3.64
C ARG A 407 6.94 15.09 -4.71
N GLU A 408 7.66 15.69 -5.65
CA GLU A 408 8.39 14.94 -6.66
C GLU A 408 9.55 14.10 -6.09
N VAL A 409 10.30 14.61 -5.10
CA VAL A 409 11.30 13.79 -4.39
C VAL A 409 10.60 12.58 -3.75
N LYS A 410 9.45 12.79 -3.12
CA LYS A 410 8.70 11.72 -2.45
C LYS A 410 8.08 10.71 -3.39
N VAL A 411 7.67 11.14 -4.58
CA VAL A 411 7.30 10.24 -5.68
C VAL A 411 8.46 9.32 -6.03
N LEU A 412 9.65 9.87 -6.24
CA LEU A 412 10.84 9.10 -6.64
C LEU A 412 11.30 8.15 -5.51
N ASP A 413 11.27 8.61 -4.26
CA ASP A 413 11.56 7.78 -3.07
C ASP A 413 10.61 6.58 -2.97
N ALA A 414 9.31 6.81 -3.12
CA ALA A 414 8.28 5.77 -3.03
C ALA A 414 8.45 4.72 -4.13
N LEU A 415 8.67 5.17 -5.36
CA LEU A 415 8.83 4.29 -6.53
C LEU A 415 10.15 3.52 -6.53
N ALA A 416 11.19 4.03 -5.85
CA ALA A 416 12.45 3.30 -5.66
C ALA A 416 12.33 2.11 -4.68
N ARG A 417 11.24 2.03 -3.90
CA ARG A 417 10.98 0.98 -2.91
C ARG A 417 9.55 0.43 -3.08
N PRO A 418 9.25 -0.23 -4.21
CA PRO A 418 7.91 -0.75 -4.49
C PRO A 418 7.47 -1.77 -3.43
N ASP A 419 6.16 -1.88 -3.21
CA ASP A 419 5.60 -2.93 -2.37
C ASP A 419 5.91 -4.31 -2.98
N GLU A 420 6.08 -5.31 -2.12
CA GLU A 420 6.12 -6.71 -2.55
C GLU A 420 4.76 -7.13 -3.10
N ILE A 421 4.73 -7.52 -4.38
CA ILE A 421 3.54 -8.09 -4.99
C ILE A 421 3.61 -9.60 -4.84
N THR A 422 2.73 -10.17 -4.04
CA THR A 422 2.47 -11.62 -4.05
C THR A 422 1.89 -11.97 -5.40
N GLU A 423 2.66 -12.63 -6.26
CA GLU A 423 2.12 -13.27 -7.45
C GLU A 423 1.10 -14.31 -6.99
N THR A 424 -0.18 -14.03 -7.20
CA THR A 424 -1.17 -15.11 -7.26
C THR A 424 -0.79 -15.95 -8.45
N THR A 425 -0.10 -17.07 -8.21
CA THR A 425 -0.01 -18.16 -9.17
C THR A 425 -1.44 -18.54 -9.55
N GLU A 426 -1.90 -18.06 -10.70
CA GLU A 426 -3.00 -18.67 -11.41
C GLU A 426 -2.55 -20.11 -11.75
N GLU A 427 -2.99 -21.07 -10.94
CA GLU A 427 -2.98 -22.47 -11.35
C GLU A 427 -3.89 -22.58 -12.59
N ALA A 428 -3.28 -23.07 -13.67
CA ALA A 428 -3.81 -23.16 -15.03
C ALA A 428 -5.04 -24.05 -15.20
#